data_AF-A0A841JTH8-F1
#
_entry.id   AF-A0A841JTH8-F1
#
_cell.length_a   1.000
_cell.length_b   1.000
_cell.length_c   1.000
_cell.angle_alpha   90.00
_cell.angle_beta   90.00
_cell.angle_gamma   90.00
#
_symmetry.space_group_name_H-M   'P 1'
#
loop_
_entity.id
_entity.type
_entity.pdbx_description
1 polymer ?
#
loop_
_entity_poly.entity_id
_entity_poly.type
_entity_poly.pdbx_seq_one_letter_code
_entity_poly.pdbx_strand_id
1 'polypeptide(L)'
;MPAPLVNAAVASVRKTDLLTDWVIAQGERVMGSATPADVFAAWREYRTDDISSLVTQDVLLMAGSKDHYMPLSILPDQLMALTAAHSVSARVFTEAESAQNHCQIGNMGLALKVILDWLDETGGRVANRAAPTKDVA
;
A
#
# COMPACT_ATOMS: atom_id res chain seq x y z
N MET A 1 -1.39 -24.66 7.06
CA MET A 1 -2.47 -25.38 7.75
C MET A 1 -3.40 -26.00 6.72
N PRO A 2 -3.95 -27.21 6.93
CA PRO A 2 -4.97 -27.79 6.06
C PRO A 2 -6.19 -26.88 5.89
N ALA A 3 -6.70 -26.75 4.66
CA ALA A 3 -7.85 -25.88 4.34
C ALA A 3 -9.09 -26.09 5.24
N PRO A 4 -9.49 -27.33 5.60
CA PRO A 4 -10.64 -27.53 6.49
C PRO A 4 -10.46 -26.89 7.87
N LEU A 5 -9.25 -26.90 8.42
CA LEU A 5 -8.95 -26.30 9.72
C LEU A 5 -8.99 -24.77 9.65
N VAL A 6 -8.47 -24.18 8.57
CA VAL A 6 -8.57 -22.74 8.31
C VAL A 6 -10.03 -22.31 8.22
N ASN A 7 -10.82 -23.03 7.43
CA ASN A 7 -12.24 -22.74 7.23
C ASN A 7 -13.03 -22.83 8.54
N ALA A 8 -12.79 -23.86 9.35
CA ALA A 8 -13.46 -24.03 10.65
C ALA A 8 -13.08 -22.91 11.63
N ALA A 9 -11.79 -22.56 11.72
CA ALA A 9 -11.32 -21.49 12.59
C ALA A 9 -11.93 -20.14 12.21
N VAL A 10 -11.87 -19.78 10.92
CA VAL A 10 -12.45 -18.52 10.42
C VAL A 10 -13.97 -18.51 10.64
N ALA A 11 -14.68 -19.60 10.35
CA ALA A 11 -16.12 -19.69 10.59
C ALA A 11 -16.50 -19.49 12.07
N SER A 12 -15.63 -19.86 13.01
CA SER A 12 -15.82 -19.57 14.42
C SER A 12 -15.67 -18.08 14.72
N VAL A 13 -14.61 -17.44 14.21
CA VAL A 13 -14.32 -16.01 14.47
C VAL A 13 -15.36 -15.10 13.82
N ARG A 14 -15.83 -15.42 12.61
CA ARG A 14 -16.88 -14.67 11.89
C ARG A 14 -18.18 -14.50 12.69
N LYS A 15 -18.48 -15.43 13.62
CA LYS A 15 -19.68 -15.35 14.47
C LYS A 15 -19.60 -14.27 15.55
N THR A 16 -18.38 -13.84 15.89
CA THR A 16 -18.13 -12.93 17.02
C THR A 16 -17.45 -11.63 16.60
N ASP A 17 -16.92 -11.55 15.39
CA ASP A 17 -16.23 -10.37 14.87
C ASP A 17 -16.78 -9.98 13.49
N LEU A 18 -17.48 -8.84 13.47
CA LEU A 18 -18.10 -8.27 12.27
C LEU A 18 -17.08 -7.83 11.22
N LEU A 19 -15.89 -7.38 11.64
CA LEU A 19 -14.85 -6.99 10.68
C LEU A 19 -14.33 -8.23 9.95
N THR A 20 -14.02 -9.30 10.69
CA THR A 20 -13.60 -10.57 10.09
C THR A 20 -14.69 -11.15 9.19
N ASP A 21 -15.97 -11.12 9.59
CA ASP A 21 -17.08 -11.56 8.75
C ASP A 21 -17.15 -10.79 7.42
N TRP A 22 -17.08 -9.46 7.51
CA TRP A 22 -17.12 -8.61 6.34
C TRP A 22 -15.90 -8.79 5.42
N VAL A 23 -14.68 -8.83 5.97
CA VAL A 23 -13.44 -8.98 5.19
C VAL A 23 -13.45 -10.30 4.41
N ILE A 24 -13.86 -11.40 5.04
CA ILE A 24 -13.92 -12.70 4.38
C ILE A 24 -15.02 -12.73 3.32
N ALA A 25 -16.20 -12.18 3.61
CA ALA A 25 -17.28 -12.10 2.62
C ALA A 25 -16.88 -11.25 1.39
N GLN A 26 -16.17 -10.14 1.58
CA GLN A 26 -15.63 -9.36 0.48
C GLN A 26 -14.50 -10.10 -0.24
N GLY A 27 -13.63 -10.79 0.48
CA GLY A 27 -12.59 -11.63 -0.10
C GLY A 27 -13.18 -12.72 -1.02
N GLU A 28 -14.17 -13.47 -0.54
CA GLU A 28 -14.90 -14.48 -1.33
C GLU A 28 -15.49 -13.86 -2.60
N ARG A 29 -16.14 -12.69 -2.46
CA ARG A 29 -16.76 -11.98 -3.59
C ARG A 29 -15.75 -11.46 -4.62
N VAL A 30 -14.69 -10.76 -4.17
CA VAL A 30 -13.72 -10.09 -5.03
C VAL A 30 -12.78 -11.10 -5.68
N MET A 31 -12.37 -12.12 -4.93
CA MET A 31 -11.45 -13.16 -5.41
C MET A 31 -12.17 -14.29 -6.15
N GLY A 32 -13.51 -14.24 -6.27
CA GLY A 32 -14.30 -15.32 -6.89
C GLY A 32 -14.11 -16.67 -6.19
N SER A 33 -13.86 -16.64 -4.88
CA SER A 33 -13.47 -17.78 -4.06
C SER A 33 -14.63 -18.25 -3.19
N ALA A 34 -14.71 -19.56 -2.92
CA ALA A 34 -15.84 -20.16 -2.21
C ALA A 34 -15.61 -20.33 -0.70
N THR A 35 -14.35 -20.30 -0.25
CA THR A 35 -14.01 -20.54 1.16
C THR A 35 -12.92 -19.59 1.67
N PRO A 36 -12.82 -19.37 2.99
CA PRO A 36 -11.75 -18.56 3.57
C PRO A 36 -10.34 -19.04 3.20
N ALA A 37 -10.12 -20.35 3.14
CA ALA A 37 -8.84 -20.91 2.74
C ALA A 37 -8.49 -20.55 1.29
N ASP A 38 -9.48 -20.55 0.39
CA ASP A 38 -9.30 -20.15 -1.01
C ASP A 38 -9.00 -18.65 -1.13
N VAL A 39 -9.69 -17.82 -0.34
CA VAL A 39 -9.39 -16.36 -0.27
C VAL A 39 -7.94 -16.13 0.16
N PHE A 40 -7.49 -16.80 1.22
CA PHE A 40 -6.10 -16.65 1.67
C PHE A 40 -5.11 -17.24 0.67
N ALA A 41 -5.48 -18.28 -0.09
CA ALA A 41 -4.66 -18.77 -1.19
C ALA A 41 -4.54 -17.74 -2.31
N ALA A 42 -5.65 -17.14 -2.72
CA ALA A 42 -5.67 -16.11 -3.74
C ALA A 42 -4.84 -14.89 -3.33
N TRP A 43 -4.96 -14.40 -2.09
CA TRP A 43 -4.16 -13.27 -1.61
C TRP A 43 -2.66 -13.55 -1.55
N ARG A 44 -2.22 -14.80 -1.34
CA ARG A 44 -0.78 -15.14 -1.35
C ARG A 44 -0.11 -14.95 -2.71
N GLU A 45 -0.89 -14.96 -3.78
CA GLU A 45 -0.38 -14.67 -5.12
C GLU A 45 -0.10 -13.17 -5.33
N TYR A 46 -0.67 -12.29 -4.50
CA TYR A 46 -0.45 -10.83 -4.55
C TYR A 46 0.76 -10.46 -3.69
N ARG A 47 1.93 -10.89 -4.14
CA ARG A 47 3.24 -10.58 -3.55
C ARG A 47 4.10 -9.86 -4.58
N THR A 48 5.08 -9.12 -4.10
CA THR A 48 5.97 -8.30 -4.95
C THR A 48 7.44 -8.69 -4.80
N ASP A 49 7.78 -9.64 -3.96
CA ASP A 49 9.17 -9.99 -3.64
C ASP A 49 9.92 -10.63 -4.83
N ASP A 50 9.23 -11.31 -5.73
CA ASP A 50 9.78 -11.85 -6.96
C ASP A 50 9.97 -10.80 -8.07
N ILE A 51 9.21 -9.70 -8.03
CA ILE A 51 9.24 -8.63 -9.04
C ILE A 51 9.83 -7.29 -8.55
N SER A 52 10.06 -7.10 -7.25
CA SER A 52 10.54 -5.82 -6.70
C SER A 52 11.92 -5.44 -7.23
N SER A 53 12.74 -6.42 -7.59
CA SER A 53 14.04 -6.22 -8.24
C SER A 53 13.94 -5.69 -9.69
N LEU A 54 12.75 -5.66 -10.28
CA LEU A 54 12.51 -5.12 -11.63
C LEU A 54 12.18 -3.63 -11.62
N VAL A 55 11.93 -3.04 -10.44
CA VAL A 55 11.64 -1.61 -10.30
C VAL A 55 12.95 -0.83 -10.37
N THR A 56 13.10 0.02 -11.40
CA THR A 56 14.32 0.80 -11.65
C THR A 56 14.12 2.31 -11.50
N GLN A 57 12.91 2.76 -11.19
CA GLN A 57 12.52 4.16 -11.07
C GLN A 57 12.85 4.70 -9.68
N ASP A 58 12.65 6.01 -9.49
CA ASP A 58 12.53 6.60 -8.16
C ASP A 58 11.20 6.16 -7.52
N VAL A 59 11.25 5.78 -6.25
CA VAL A 59 10.09 5.26 -5.50
C VAL A 59 9.85 6.06 -4.24
N LEU A 60 8.60 6.44 -4.00
CA LEU A 60 8.12 6.93 -2.70
C LEU A 60 7.26 5.85 -2.03
N LEU A 61 7.70 5.36 -0.88
CA LEU A 61 6.92 4.52 0.02
C LEU A 61 6.25 5.38 1.09
N MET A 62 4.95 5.19 1.30
CA MET A 62 4.17 5.88 2.32
C MET A 62 3.54 4.86 3.25
N ALA A 63 3.65 5.07 4.56
CA ALA A 63 3.09 4.17 5.57
C ALA A 63 2.45 4.95 6.72
N GLY A 64 1.32 4.47 7.21
CA GLY A 64 0.70 4.98 8.42
C GLY A 64 1.19 4.23 9.66
N SER A 65 1.52 4.96 10.75
CA SER A 65 2.02 4.33 11.98
C SER A 65 0.98 3.51 12.75
N LYS A 66 -0.30 3.65 12.40
CA LYS A 66 -1.43 2.90 12.98
C LYS A 66 -2.31 2.30 11.87
N ASP A 67 -1.74 1.98 10.71
CA ASP A 67 -2.45 1.29 9.65
C ASP A 67 -2.82 -0.13 10.12
N HIS A 68 -4.12 -0.35 10.31
CA HIS A 68 -4.68 -1.63 10.77
C HIS A 68 -4.77 -2.70 9.68
N TYR A 69 -4.64 -2.33 8.40
CA TYR A 69 -4.64 -3.26 7.28
C TYR A 69 -3.22 -3.65 6.90
N MET A 70 -2.28 -2.70 6.92
CA MET A 70 -0.88 -2.90 6.53
C MET A 70 0.05 -2.56 7.69
N PRO A 71 0.52 -3.56 8.46
CA PRO A 71 1.43 -3.34 9.58
C PRO A 71 2.69 -2.57 9.17
N LEU A 72 3.05 -1.55 9.95
CA LEU A 72 4.25 -0.73 9.70
C LEU A 72 5.53 -1.56 9.60
N SER A 73 5.59 -2.72 10.26
CA SER A 73 6.73 -3.63 10.24
C SER A 73 7.06 -4.19 8.85
N ILE A 74 6.14 -4.09 7.87
CA ILE A 74 6.39 -4.52 6.48
C ILE A 74 7.22 -3.49 5.71
N LEU A 75 7.24 -2.21 6.13
CA LEU A 75 7.94 -1.14 5.41
C LEU A 75 9.45 -1.43 5.23
N PRO A 76 10.21 -1.89 6.26
CA PRO A 76 11.60 -2.29 6.08
C PRO A 76 11.79 -3.42 5.04
N ASP A 77 10.90 -4.40 5.00
CA ASP A 77 11.00 -5.51 4.05
C ASP A 77 10.81 -5.01 2.61
N GLN A 78 9.83 -4.12 2.38
CA GLN A 78 9.62 -3.51 1.07
C GLN A 78 10.78 -2.61 0.65
N LEU A 79 11.38 -1.86 1.59
CA LEU A 79 12.59 -1.07 1.34
C LEU A 79 13.75 -1.97 0.86
N MET A 80 13.97 -3.09 1.53
CA MET A 80 15.03 -4.04 1.17
C MET A 80 14.76 -4.77 -0.15
N ALA A 81 13.50 -4.99 -0.51
CA ALA A 81 13.12 -5.68 -1.74
C ALA A 81 13.37 -4.85 -3.02
N LEU A 82 13.40 -3.51 -2.93
CA LEU A 82 13.57 -2.59 -4.07
C LEU A 82 15.06 -2.41 -4.45
N THR A 83 15.76 -3.50 -4.69
CA THR A 83 17.23 -3.52 -4.86
C THR A 83 17.74 -2.82 -6.11
N ALA A 84 16.89 -2.65 -7.13
CA ALA A 84 17.26 -2.04 -8.42
C ALA A 84 16.72 -0.61 -8.58
N ALA A 85 15.96 -0.10 -7.62
CA ALA A 85 15.37 1.23 -7.71
C ALA A 85 16.47 2.30 -7.77
N HIS A 86 16.27 3.33 -8.61
CA HIS A 86 17.23 4.42 -8.75
C HIS A 86 17.39 5.19 -7.42
N SER A 87 16.27 5.46 -6.76
CA SER A 87 16.23 5.92 -5.38
C SER A 87 14.96 5.44 -4.67
N VAL A 88 15.02 5.32 -3.35
CA VAL A 88 13.84 5.00 -2.54
C VAL A 88 13.73 6.00 -1.39
N SER A 89 12.61 6.72 -1.34
CA SER A 89 12.23 7.59 -0.23
C SER A 89 11.11 6.91 0.55
N ALA A 90 11.12 7.05 1.88
CA ALA A 90 10.05 6.53 2.73
C ALA A 90 9.51 7.61 3.67
N ARG A 91 8.19 7.62 3.85
CA ARG A 91 7.50 8.52 4.76
C ARG A 91 6.53 7.77 5.66
N VAL A 92 6.81 7.79 6.96
CA VAL A 92 5.89 7.28 7.99
C VAL A 92 5.04 8.42 8.53
N PHE A 93 3.73 8.33 8.40
CA PHE A 93 2.74 9.28 8.90
C PHE A 93 2.29 8.90 10.31
N THR A 94 2.17 9.89 11.19
CA THR A 94 1.89 9.64 12.62
C THR A 94 0.60 10.29 13.09
N GLU A 95 0.17 9.92 14.30
CA GLU A 95 -1.03 10.46 14.95
C GLU A 95 -0.95 11.97 15.16
N ALA A 96 0.26 12.51 15.38
CA ALA A 96 0.49 13.95 15.53
C ALA A 96 0.07 14.75 14.28
N GLU A 97 -0.01 14.07 13.13
CA GLU A 97 -0.37 14.65 11.84
C GLU A 97 -1.79 14.30 11.41
N SER A 98 -2.50 13.50 12.21
CA SER A 98 -3.79 12.90 11.87
C SER A 98 -3.74 12.09 10.56
N ALA A 99 -2.58 11.55 10.19
CA ALA A 99 -2.34 10.87 8.92
C ALA A 99 -1.93 9.39 9.07
N GLN A 100 -1.95 8.85 10.29
CA GLN A 100 -1.46 7.51 10.65
C GLN A 100 -2.26 6.32 10.11
N ASN A 101 -3.50 6.55 9.67
CA ASN A 101 -4.43 5.50 9.28
C ASN A 101 -4.16 5.02 7.86
N HIS A 102 -4.80 3.91 7.47
CA HIS A 102 -4.74 3.40 6.11
C HIS A 102 -5.08 4.47 5.07
N CYS A 103 -4.30 4.51 3.99
CA CYS A 103 -4.38 5.52 2.94
C CYS A 103 -4.31 6.99 3.43
N GLN A 104 -3.81 7.24 4.65
CA GLN A 104 -3.74 8.56 5.25
C GLN A 104 -5.11 9.27 5.30
N ILE A 105 -6.22 8.52 5.43
CA ILE A 105 -7.58 9.05 5.28
C ILE A 105 -7.92 10.19 6.25
N GLY A 106 -7.26 10.24 7.42
CA GLY A 106 -7.45 11.32 8.40
C GLY A 106 -6.85 12.67 7.98
N ASN A 107 -5.92 12.68 7.02
CA ASN A 107 -5.30 13.90 6.50
C ASN A 107 -4.75 13.69 5.08
N MET A 108 -5.67 13.47 4.13
CA MET A 108 -5.31 13.28 2.72
C MET A 108 -4.62 14.50 2.12
N GLY A 109 -4.90 15.71 2.61
CA GLY A 109 -4.24 16.94 2.15
C GLY A 109 -2.72 16.90 2.39
N LEU A 110 -2.29 16.44 3.56
CA LEU A 110 -0.88 16.23 3.85
C LEU A 110 -0.27 15.14 2.97
N ALA A 111 -0.97 14.01 2.80
CA ALA A 111 -0.48 12.92 1.94
C ALA A 111 -0.26 13.38 0.50
N LEU A 112 -1.22 14.10 -0.07
CA LEU A 112 -1.11 14.69 -1.42
C LEU A 112 0.05 15.69 -1.51
N LYS A 113 0.23 16.54 -0.49
CA LYS A 113 1.36 17.47 -0.45
C LYS A 113 2.70 16.72 -0.50
N VAL A 114 2.86 15.65 0.30
CA VAL A 114 4.08 14.82 0.30
C VAL A 114 4.33 14.21 -1.08
N ILE A 115 3.30 13.65 -1.73
CA ILE A 115 3.42 13.08 -3.09
C ILE A 115 3.84 14.15 -4.09
N LEU A 116 3.19 15.32 -4.05
CA LEU A 116 3.47 16.41 -4.97
C LEU A 116 4.88 16.96 -4.77
N ASP A 117 5.29 17.24 -3.54
CA ASP A 117 6.62 17.75 -3.23
C ASP A 117 7.69 16.75 -3.71
N TRP A 118 7.51 15.46 -3.42
CA TRP A 118 8.42 14.41 -3.89
C TRP A 118 8.50 14.34 -5.42
N LEU A 119 7.38 14.48 -6.13
CA LEU A 119 7.35 14.53 -7.60
C LEU A 119 8.05 15.77 -8.19
N ASP A 120 8.06 16.90 -7.48
CA ASP A 120 8.83 18.08 -7.90
C ASP A 120 10.33 17.86 -7.70
N GLU A 121 10.72 17.30 -6.54
CA GLU A 121 12.12 17.02 -6.19
C GLU A 121 12.77 15.99 -7.12
N THR A 122 12.01 14.96 -7.52
CA THR A 122 12.47 13.89 -8.43
C THR A 122 12.34 14.25 -9.92
N GLY A 123 11.89 15.46 -10.25
CA GLY A 123 11.75 15.93 -11.63
C GLY A 123 10.55 15.37 -12.39
N GLY A 124 9.69 14.57 -11.74
CA GLY A 124 8.51 13.95 -12.33
C GLY A 124 7.45 14.94 -12.85
N ARG A 125 7.41 16.17 -12.34
CA ARG A 125 6.54 17.25 -12.85
C ARG A 125 7.26 18.33 -13.68
N VAL A 126 8.60 18.33 -13.72
CA VAL A 126 9.41 19.40 -14.34
C VAL A 126 9.82 19.07 -15.78
N ALA A 127 9.67 17.82 -16.24
CA ALA A 127 9.96 17.44 -17.62
C ALA A 127 9.05 18.08 -18.70
N ASN A 128 8.01 18.86 -18.34
CA ASN A 128 7.08 19.45 -19.30
C ASN A 128 6.88 20.99 -19.19
N ARG A 129 7.88 21.72 -18.68
CA ARG A 129 7.94 23.18 -18.84
C ARG A 129 9.14 23.59 -19.70
N ALA A 130 9.11 23.20 -20.98
CA ALA A 130 9.96 23.79 -22.01
C ALA A 130 9.11 24.53 -23.06
N ALA A 131 9.12 25.88 -22.94
CA ALA A 131 8.88 26.94 -23.94
C ALA A 131 7.42 27.24 -24.38
N PRO A 132 7.06 28.51 -24.77
CA PRO A 132 7.94 29.59 -25.22
C PRO A 132 8.02 30.83 -24.31
N THR A 133 9.23 31.37 -24.25
CA THR A 133 9.53 32.78 -24.01
C THR A 133 8.70 33.64 -24.96
N LYS A 134 7.89 34.53 -24.42
CA LYS A 134 7.50 35.74 -25.12
C LYS A 134 8.29 36.89 -24.52
N ASP A 135 9.45 37.13 -25.11
CA ASP A 135 9.95 38.51 -25.17
C ASP A 135 8.94 39.28 -26.00
N VAL A 136 8.32 40.28 -25.39
CA VAL A 136 7.68 41.37 -26.10
C VAL A 136 8.36 42.63 -25.59
N ALA A 137 8.94 43.34 -26.55
CA ALA A 137 9.70 44.58 -26.42
C ALA A 137 8.93 45.71 -25.73
#